data_AF-E0QTF4-F1
#
_entry.id   AF-E0QTF4-F1
#
_cell.length_a   1.000
_cell.length_b   1.000
_cell.length_c   1.000
_cell.angle_alpha   90.00
_cell.angle_beta   90.00
_cell.angle_gamma   90.00
#
_symmetry.space_group_name_H-M   'P 1'
#
loop_
_entity.id
_entity.type
_entity.pdbx_description
1 polymer ?
#
loop_
_entity_poly.entity_id
_entity_poly.type
_entity_poly.pdbx_seq_one_letter_code
_entity_poly.pdbx_strand_id
1 'polypeptide(L)'
;MMATTSFSVRLDSQVKAQSEQLFQDLGMTLTTAINVFLRQAIQAGGLPFEVKKADPNRETWQALVESQRLLNDPTAKGYTDVEQALAELKK
;
A
#
# COMPACT_ATOMS: atom_id res chain seq x y z
N MET A 1 -11.42 -4.55 -33.87
CA MET A 1 -11.74 -5.77 -33.10
C MET A 1 -10.88 -5.74 -31.85
N MET A 2 -11.44 -5.91 -30.65
CA MET A 2 -10.60 -6.05 -29.45
C MET A 2 -9.95 -7.43 -29.49
N ALA A 3 -8.61 -7.47 -29.55
CA ALA A 3 -7.88 -8.73 -29.48
C ALA A 3 -7.92 -9.26 -28.05
N THR A 4 -8.39 -10.49 -27.87
CA THR A 4 -8.30 -11.21 -26.60
C THR A 4 -7.05 -12.07 -26.58
N THR A 5 -6.27 -11.98 -25.50
CA THR A 5 -5.06 -12.77 -25.28
C THR A 5 -5.25 -13.67 -24.07
N SER A 6 -4.69 -14.88 -24.10
CA SER A 6 -4.70 -15.78 -22.94
C SER A 6 -3.70 -15.33 -21.87
N PHE A 7 -4.06 -15.52 -20.61
CA PHE A 7 -3.24 -15.17 -19.45
C PHE A 7 -3.25 -16.34 -18.46
N SER A 8 -2.07 -16.84 -18.13
CA SER A 8 -1.89 -17.97 -17.22
C SER A 8 -1.09 -17.53 -15.99
N VAL A 9 -1.63 -17.76 -14.80
CA VAL A 9 -0.99 -17.46 -13.51
C VAL A 9 -0.86 -18.73 -12.70
N ARG A 10 0.30 -18.91 -12.08
CA ARG A 10 0.50 -19.96 -11.07
C ARG A 10 -0.02 -19.44 -9.74
N LEU A 11 -0.96 -20.18 -9.16
CA LEU A 11 -1.57 -19.87 -7.88
C LEU A 11 -1.48 -21.11 -6.98
N ASP A 12 -1.31 -20.89 -5.69
CA ASP A 12 -1.45 -21.95 -4.70
C ASP A 12 -2.88 -22.55 -4.76
N SER A 13 -2.98 -23.87 -4.61
CA SER A 13 -4.25 -24.58 -4.78
C SER A 13 -5.29 -24.19 -3.72
N GLN A 14 -4.85 -23.93 -2.49
CA GLN A 14 -5.72 -23.49 -1.40
C GLN A 14 -6.19 -22.05 -1.65
N VAL A 15 -5.29 -21.16 -2.06
CA VAL A 15 -5.65 -19.77 -2.39
C VAL A 15 -6.65 -19.72 -3.55
N LYS A 16 -6.47 -20.58 -4.57
CA LYS A 16 -7.40 -20.74 -5.69
C LYS A 16 -8.79 -21.12 -5.20
N ALA A 17 -8.90 -22.18 -4.40
CA ALA A 17 -10.19 -22.67 -3.90
C ALA A 17 -10.91 -21.62 -3.04
N GLN A 18 -10.18 -20.94 -2.14
CA GLN A 18 -10.74 -19.88 -1.30
C GLN A 18 -11.24 -18.69 -2.13
N SER A 19 -10.46 -18.28 -3.13
CA SER A 19 -10.84 -17.16 -4.01
C SER A 19 -12.04 -17.51 -4.89
N GLU A 20 -12.10 -18.75 -5.43
CA GLU A 20 -13.23 -19.22 -6.23
C GLU A 20 -14.53 -19.23 -5.41
N GLN A 21 -14.50 -19.72 -4.17
CA GLN A 21 -15.66 -19.68 -3.28
C GLN A 21 -16.10 -18.24 -3.00
N LEU A 22 -15.16 -17.38 -2.59
CA LEU A 22 -15.45 -15.98 -2.28
C LEU A 22 -16.13 -15.25 -3.45
N PHE A 23 -15.58 -15.39 -4.66
CA PHE A 23 -16.14 -14.69 -5.82
C PHE A 23 -17.46 -15.29 -6.29
N GLN A 24 -17.65 -16.61 -6.13
CA GLN A 24 -18.95 -17.25 -6.37
C GLN A 24 -20.03 -16.70 -5.44
N ASP A 25 -19.72 -16.53 -4.15
CA ASP A 25 -20.64 -15.92 -3.17
C ASP A 25 -20.99 -14.46 -3.54
N LEU A 26 -20.07 -13.77 -4.23
CA LEU A 26 -20.27 -12.43 -4.79
C LEU A 26 -20.92 -12.43 -6.19
N GLY A 27 -21.31 -13.59 -6.72
CA GLY A 27 -21.99 -13.73 -8.01
C GLY A 27 -21.08 -13.57 -9.23
N MET A 28 -19.77 -13.83 -9.12
CA MET A 28 -18.82 -13.71 -10.22
C MET A 28 -17.78 -14.83 -10.26
N THR A 29 -17.16 -15.03 -11.42
CA THR A 29 -16.06 -16.00 -11.56
C THR A 29 -14.72 -15.38 -11.15
N LEU A 30 -13.75 -16.21 -10.78
CA LEU A 30 -12.37 -15.77 -10.54
C LEU A 30 -11.79 -15.03 -11.76
N THR A 31 -12.10 -15.49 -12.97
CA THR A 31 -11.67 -14.82 -14.22
C THR A 31 -12.27 -13.42 -14.35
N THR A 32 -13.55 -13.24 -14.02
CA THR A 32 -14.19 -11.93 -14.00
C THR A 32 -13.53 -11.02 -12.97
N ALA A 33 -13.29 -11.52 -11.76
CA ALA A 33 -12.63 -10.77 -10.70
C ALA A 33 -11.22 -10.31 -11.08
N ILE A 34 -10.41 -11.18 -11.70
CA ILE A 34 -9.07 -10.82 -12.21
C ILE A 34 -9.16 -9.72 -13.28
N ASN A 35 -10.13 -9.80 -14.20
CA ASN A 35 -10.33 -8.76 -15.21
C ASN A 35 -10.71 -7.41 -14.59
N VAL A 36 -11.59 -7.41 -13.59
CA VAL A 36 -11.97 -6.20 -12.84
C VAL A 36 -10.74 -5.63 -12.12
N PHE A 37 -9.97 -6.46 -11.43
CA PHE A 37 -8.75 -6.06 -10.73
C PHE A 37 -7.76 -5.36 -11.67
N LEU A 38 -7.47 -5.96 -12.84
CA LEU A 38 -6.52 -5.39 -13.81
C LEU A 38 -7.02 -4.04 -14.36
N ARG A 39 -8.33 -3.90 -14.63
CA ARG A 39 -8.91 -2.64 -15.09
C ARG A 39 -8.84 -1.56 -14.02
N GLN A 40 -9.13 -1.90 -12.77
CA GLN A 40 -9.00 -0.96 -11.65
C GLN A 40 -7.54 -0.54 -11.44
N ALA A 41 -6.58 -1.48 -11.55
CA ALA A 41 -5.16 -1.17 -11.42
C ALA A 41 -4.69 -0.16 -12.49
N ILE A 42 -5.13 -0.35 -13.74
CA ILE A 42 -4.85 0.58 -14.84
C ILE A 42 -5.45 1.96 -14.55
N GLN A 43 -6.70 2.01 -14.08
CA GLN A 43 -7.37 3.28 -13.76
C GLN A 43 -6.70 4.03 -12.61
N ALA A 44 -6.24 3.30 -11.59
CA ALA A 44 -5.55 3.88 -10.44
C ALA A 44 -4.09 4.25 -10.71
N GLY A 45 -3.50 3.78 -11.81
CA GLY A 45 -2.07 3.94 -12.09
C GLY A 45 -1.18 3.17 -11.11
N GLY A 46 -1.70 2.10 -10.49
CA GLY A 46 -1.03 1.38 -9.40
C GLY A 46 -1.89 0.24 -8.87
N LEU A 47 -1.62 -0.20 -7.63
CA LEU A 47 -2.48 -1.18 -6.98
C LEU A 47 -3.83 -0.55 -6.62
N PRO A 48 -4.96 -1.18 -6.96
CA PRO A 48 -6.31 -0.64 -6.73
C PRO A 48 -6.77 -0.79 -5.28
N PHE A 49 -5.83 -0.98 -4.37
CA PHE A 49 -6.03 -1.05 -2.93
C PHE A 49 -4.81 -0.44 -2.25
N GLU A 50 -5.00 0.04 -1.02
CA GLU A 50 -3.93 0.64 -0.25
C GLU A 50 -2.93 -0.43 0.19
N VAL A 51 -1.67 -0.28 -0.21
CA VAL A 51 -0.61 -1.22 0.16
C VAL A 51 -0.05 -0.82 1.52
N LYS A 52 -0.64 -1.38 2.58
CA LYS A 52 -0.12 -1.23 3.95
C LYS A 52 0.68 -2.47 4.31
N LYS A 53 1.88 -2.27 4.85
CA LYS A 53 2.44 -3.26 5.77
C LYS A 53 1.72 -3.08 7.10
N ALA A 54 1.34 -4.19 7.76
CA ALA A 54 0.74 -4.15 9.09
C ALA A 54 1.66 -3.42 10.09
N ASP A 55 2.97 -3.54 9.88
CA ASP A 55 4.00 -2.82 10.61
C ASP A 55 4.75 -1.83 9.70
N PRO A 56 5.08 -0.63 10.20
CA PRO A 56 6.03 0.26 9.54
C PRO A 56 7.30 -0.49 9.13
N ASN A 57 7.97 -0.05 8.06
CA ASN A 57 9.30 -0.58 7.76
C ASN A 57 10.29 -0.14 8.86
N ARG A 58 11.48 -0.76 8.92
CA ARG A 58 12.46 -0.48 9.98
C ARG A 58 12.85 1.00 10.06
N GLU A 59 12.93 1.68 8.93
CA GLU A 59 13.26 3.11 8.84
C GLU A 59 12.15 3.97 9.45
N THR A 60 10.88 3.72 9.08
CA THR A 60 9.72 4.40 9.66
C THR A 60 9.59 4.16 11.16
N TRP A 61 9.87 2.92 11.63
CA TRP A 61 9.92 2.62 13.06
C TRP A 61 11.00 3.42 13.79
N GLN A 62 12.20 3.53 13.22
CA GLN A 62 13.29 4.30 13.81
C GLN A 62 12.94 5.79 13.89
N ALA A 63 12.35 6.35 12.84
CA ALA A 63 11.92 7.75 12.82
C ALA A 63 10.84 8.03 13.90
N LEU A 64 9.93 7.09 14.13
CA LEU A 64 8.92 7.19 15.20
C LEU A 64 9.57 7.15 16.60
N VAL A 65 10.52 6.23 16.83
CA VAL A 65 11.25 6.12 18.09
C VAL A 65 12.09 7.36 18.36
N GLU A 66 12.79 7.87 17.34
CA GLU A 66 13.57 9.10 17.42
C GLU A 66 12.68 10.31 17.72
N SER A 67 11.56 10.45 17.01
CA SER A 67 10.59 11.53 17.25
C SER A 67 10.07 11.50 18.69
N GLN A 68 9.72 10.31 19.20
CA GLN A 68 9.27 10.16 20.59
C GLN A 68 10.37 10.53 21.60
N ARG A 69 11.64 10.24 21.27
CA ARG A 69 12.78 10.63 22.10
C ARG A 69 12.95 12.15 22.12
N LEU A 70 12.88 12.80 20.96
CA LEU A 70 13.00 14.25 20.83
C LEU A 70 11.85 14.99 21.54
N LEU A 71 10.63 14.47 21.46
CA LEU A 71 9.48 15.05 22.19
C LEU A 71 9.64 15.00 23.71
N ASN A 72 10.31 13.97 24.24
CA ASN A 72 10.51 13.80 25.67
C ASN A 72 11.84 14.40 26.16
N ASP A 73 12.67 14.92 25.25
CA ASP A 73 13.96 15.53 25.57
C ASP A 73 13.78 17.07 25.63
N PRO A 74 13.82 17.68 26.82
CA PRO A 74 13.65 19.12 26.98
C PRO A 74 14.80 19.94 26.37
N THR A 75 15.90 19.30 25.97
CA THR A 75 17.03 19.92 25.27
C THR A 75 16.98 19.73 23.76
N ALA A 76 15.98 18.97 23.27
CA ALA A 76 15.79 18.77 21.84
C ALA A 76 15.54 20.11 21.14
N LYS A 77 16.11 20.23 19.94
CA LYS A 77 16.01 21.43 19.13
C LYS A 77 14.58 21.63 18.65
N GLY A 78 13.86 22.53 19.31
CA GLY A 78 12.56 23.03 18.87
C GLY A 78 12.70 24.31 18.03
N TYR A 79 11.66 24.61 17.26
CA TYR A 79 11.54 25.86 16.51
C TYR A 79 10.29 26.59 16.98
N THR A 80 10.42 27.87 17.29
CA THR A 80 9.29 28.74 17.66
C THR A 80 8.62 29.39 16.44
N ASP A 81 9.26 29.30 15.28
CA ASP A 81 8.84 29.89 14.02
C ASP A 81 8.94 28.89 12.86
N VAL A 82 7.94 28.91 11.97
CA VAL A 82 7.82 27.97 10.85
C VAL A 82 8.86 28.24 9.76
N GLU A 83 9.22 29.51 9.51
CA GLU A 83 10.23 29.86 8.51
C GLU A 83 11.61 29.35 8.94
N GLN A 84 11.93 29.46 10.24
CA GLN A 84 13.15 28.90 10.80
C GLN A 84 13.23 27.37 10.62
N ALA A 85 12.13 26.65 10.87
CA ALA A 85 12.09 25.20 10.67
C ALA A 85 12.29 24.81 9.19
N LEU A 86 11.64 25.53 8.27
CA LEU A 86 11.76 25.27 6.83
C LEU A 86 13.14 25.63 6.27
N ALA A 87 13.82 26.64 6.82
CA ALA A 87 15.17 27.02 6.41
C ALA A 87 16.20 25.93 6.74
N GLU A 88 16.00 25.19 7.83
CA GLU A 88 16.88 24.08 8.21
C GLU A 88 16.64 22.80 7.42
N LEU A 89 15.38 22.51 7.04
CA LEU A 89 15.05 21.35 6.21
C LEU A 89 15.61 21.44 4.77
N LYS A 90 15.93 22.65 4.32
CA LYS A 90 16.45 22.93 2.97
C LYS A 90 17.97 22.99 2.90
N LYS A 91 18.68 22.80 4.02
CA LYS A 91 20.14 22.64 4.05
C LYS A 91 20.54 21.21 3.73
#